data_AF-A0A2E9PFF8-F1
#
_entry.id   AF-A0A2E9PFF8-F1
#
_cell.length_a   1.000
_cell.length_b   1.000
_cell.length_c   1.000
_cell.angle_alpha   90.00
_cell.angle_beta   90.00
_cell.angle_gamma   90.00
#
_symmetry.space_group_name_H-M   'P 1'
#
loop_
_entity.id
_entity.type
_entity.pdbx_description
1 polymer ?
#
loop_
_entity_poly.entity_id
_entity_poly.type
_entity_poly.pdbx_seq_one_letter_code
_entity_poly.pdbx_strand_id
1 'polypeptide(L)' 'MKNQLLLIAALFSSATLAHDDHYLNTTVHEYYHIAFYVLSVLVAIKGVQWLGNKLRKRLQHK' A
#
# COMPACT_ATOMS: atom_id res chain seq x y z
N MET A 1 -3.29 3.55 15.06
CA MET A 1 -4.01 3.13 13.82
C MET A 1 -4.40 4.30 12.93
N LYS A 2 -4.98 5.39 13.45
CA LYS A 2 -5.38 6.57 12.64
C LYS A 2 -4.21 7.17 11.84
N ASN A 3 -3.05 7.31 12.46
CA ASN A 3 -1.87 7.89 11.81
C ASN A 3 -1.22 6.96 10.77
N GLN A 4 -1.37 5.63 10.92
CA GLN A 4 -0.82 4.65 9.98
C GLN A 4 -1.63 4.58 8.68
N LEU A 5 -2.96 4.68 8.79
CA LEU A 5 -3.86 4.76 7.63
C LEU A 5 -3.65 6.06 6.86
N LEU A 6 -3.41 7.17 7.56
CA LEU A 6 -3.05 8.46 6.96
C LEU A 6 -1.72 8.38 6.19
N LEU A 7 -0.72 7.69 6.74
CA LEU A 7 0.57 7.46 6.06
C LEU A 7 0.41 6.63 4.78
N ILE A 8 -0.38 5.56 4.85
CA ILE A 8 -0.66 4.72 3.67
C ILE A 8 -1.43 5.53 2.63
N ALA A 9 -2.48 6.25 3.03
CA ALA A 9 -3.25 7.09 2.12
C ALA A 9 -2.38 8.16 1.45
N ALA A 10 -1.52 8.84 2.21
CA ALA A 10 -0.60 9.84 1.66
C ALA A 10 0.38 9.23 0.64
N LEU A 11 0.96 8.06 0.92
CA LEU A 11 1.88 7.37 0.01
C LEU A 11 1.18 6.97 -1.31
N PHE A 12 -0.05 6.47 -1.24
CA PHE A 12 -0.82 6.12 -2.44
C PHE A 12 -1.25 7.37 -3.23
N SER A 13 -1.61 8.47 -2.56
CA SER A 13 -1.94 9.74 -3.23
C SER A 13 -0.74 10.39 -3.92
N SER A 14 0.47 10.26 -3.37
CA SER A 14 1.70 10.70 -4.04
C SER A 14 2.00 9.88 -5.30
N ALA A 15 1.70 8.58 -5.29
CA ALA A 15 1.88 7.72 -6.47
C ALA A 15 0.97 8.12 -7.64
N THR A 16 -0.26 8.57 -7.36
CA THR A 16 -1.18 9.09 -8.41
C THR A 16 -0.78 10.47 -8.94
N LEU A 17 -0.05 11.27 -8.15
CA LEU A 17 0.40 12.61 -8.53
C LEU A 17 1.69 12.60 -9.37
N ALA A 18 2.45 11.50 -9.36
CA ALA A 18 3.65 11.30 -10.17
C ALA A 18 3.37 10.85 -11.62
N HIS A 19 2.10 10.91 -12.07
CA HIS A 19 1.67 10.38 -13.37
C HIS A 19 2.11 11.22 -14.59
N ASP A 20 2.70 12.40 -14.41
CA ASP A 20 3.12 13.28 -15.52
C ASP A 20 4.62 13.57 -15.55
N ASP A 21 5.47 12.73 -14.96
CA ASP A 21 6.91 12.92 -15.03
C ASP A 21 7.49 12.28 -16.31
N HIS A 22 7.18 12.90 -17.46
CA HIS A 22 7.84 12.67 -18.76
C HIS A 22 9.37 12.91 -18.70
N TYR A 23 9.91 13.32 -17.55
CA TYR A 23 11.31 13.67 -17.33
C TYR A 23 12.17 12.48 -16.83
N LEU A 24 11.55 11.41 -16.33
CA LEU A 24 12.26 10.22 -15.88
C LEU A 24 12.39 9.22 -17.03
N ASN A 25 13.62 8.75 -17.31
CA ASN A 25 13.88 7.72 -18.32
C ASN A 25 12.87 6.56 -18.18
N THR A 26 12.19 6.19 -19.27
CA THR A 26 11.06 5.24 -19.29
C THR A 26 11.35 3.95 -18.52
N THR A 27 12.58 3.44 -18.64
CA THR A 27 13.03 2.24 -17.92
C THR A 27 12.98 2.42 -16.39
N VAL A 28 13.38 3.58 -15.87
CA VAL A 28 13.38 3.85 -14.42
C VAL A 28 11.95 4.00 -13.89
N HIS A 29 11.07 4.62 -14.68
CA HIS A 29 9.66 4.75 -14.37
C HIS A 29 8.97 3.38 -14.27
N GLU A 30 9.27 2.46 -15.20
CA GLU A 30 8.76 1.08 -15.18
C GLU A 30 9.22 0.31 -13.93
N TYR A 31 10.52 0.38 -13.59
CA TYR A 31 11.03 -0.29 -12.38
C TYR A 31 10.44 0.28 -11.09
N TYR A 32 10.20 1.60 -11.05
CA TYR A 32 9.51 2.23 -9.92
C TYR A 32 8.09 1.67 -9.74
N HIS A 33 7.31 1.56 -10.83
CA HIS A 33 5.96 0.98 -10.76
C HIS A 33 5.98 -0.47 -10.32
N ILE A 34 6.91 -1.28 -10.83
CA ILE A 34 7.07 -2.68 -10.41
C ILE A 34 7.33 -2.77 -8.90
N ALA A 35 8.29 -2.00 -8.38
CA ALA A 35 8.60 -1.97 -6.96
C ALA A 35 7.40 -1.49 -6.12
N PHE A 36 6.71 -0.45 -6.59
CA PHE A 36 5.53 0.10 -5.94
C PHE A 36 4.38 -0.93 -5.86
N TYR A 37 4.10 -1.65 -6.94
CA TYR A 37 3.08 -2.70 -6.95
C TYR A 37 3.44 -3.87 -6.04
N VAL A 38 4.70 -4.31 -6.03
CA VAL A 38 5.16 -5.35 -5.11
C VAL A 38 4.95 -4.93 -3.65
N LEU A 39 5.36 -3.71 -3.28
CA LEU A 39 5.15 -3.17 -1.93
C LEU A 39 3.65 -3.07 -1.59
N SER A 40 2.83 -2.63 -2.54
CA SER A 40 1.38 -2.52 -2.38
C SER A 40 0.73 -3.89 -2.10
N VAL A 41 1.13 -4.92 -2.84
CA VAL A 41 0.66 -6.30 -2.63
C VAL A 41 1.07 -6.83 -1.24
N LEU A 42 2.31 -6.61 -0.82
CA LEU A 42 2.78 -7.02 0.50
C LEU A 42 1.99 -6.35 1.64
N VAL A 43 1.72 -5.05 1.51
CA VAL A 43 0.91 -4.29 2.47
C VAL A 43 -0.53 -4.81 2.49
N ALA A 44 -1.12 -5.10 1.33
CA ALA A 44 -2.47 -5.65 1.22
C ALA A 44 -2.58 -7.03 1.90
N ILE A 45 -1.65 -7.96 1.62
CA ILE A 45 -1.62 -9.28 2.24
C ILE A 45 -1.54 -9.16 3.77
N LYS A 46 -0.63 -8.32 4.27
CA LYS A 46 -0.47 -8.12 5.72
C LYS A 46 -1.70 -7.46 6.35
N GLY A 47 -2.35 -6.54 5.62
CA GLY A 47 -3.61 -5.93 6.01
C GLY A 47 -4.75 -6.94 6.16
N VAL A 48 -4.89 -7.84 5.17
CA VAL A 48 -5.89 -8.92 5.18
C VAL A 48 -5.65 -9.90 6.33
N GLN A 49 -4.39 -10.34 6.51
CA GLN A 49 -4.02 -11.24 7.63
C GLN A 49 -4.31 -10.60 8.99
N TRP A 50 -3.98 -9.32 9.15
CA TRP A 50 -4.25 -8.60 10.38
C TRP A 50 -5.75 -8.45 10.65
N LEU A 51 -6.54 -8.13 9.62
CA LEU A 51 -8.00 -8.03 9.74
C LEU A 51 -8.63 -9.37 10.09
N GLY A 52 -8.23 -10.45 9.43
CA GLY A 52 -8.67 -11.81 9.73
C GLY A 52 -8.37 -12.23 11.18
N ASN A 53 -7.15 -11.99 11.65
CA ASN A 53 -6.77 -12.28 13.03
C ASN A 53 -7.56 -11.44 14.04
N LYS A 54 -7.85 -10.17 13.71
CA LYS A 54 -8.64 -9.29 14.57
C LYS A 54 -10.10 -9.75 14.66
N LEU A 55 -10.69 -10.16 13.54
CA LEU A 55 -12.05 -10.71 13.50
C LEU A 55 -12.15 -12.02 14.29
N ARG A 56 -11.15 -12.91 14.13
CA ARG A 56 -11.10 -14.18 14.88
C ARG A 56 -10.98 -13.97 16.39
N LYS A 57 -10.15 -13.01 16.83
CA LYS A 57 -10.05 -12.63 18.26
C LYS A 57 -11.36 -12.06 18.81
N ARG A 58 -12.14 -11.32 18.02
CA ARG A 58 -13.44 -10.80 18.45
C ARG A 58 -14.50 -11.89 18.59
N LEU A 59 -14.47 -12.91 17.74
CA LEU A 59 -15.40 -14.04 17.79
C LEU A 59 -15.11 -14.99 18.96
N GLN A 60 -13.85 -15.11 19.40
CA GLN A 60 -13.48 -15.98 20.53
C GLN A 60 -13.74 -15.35 21.92
N HIS A 61 -14.01 -14.05 21.97
CA HIS A 61 -14.29 -13.29 23.20
C HIS A 61 -15.78 -12.98 23.38
N LYS A 62 -16.65 -13.65 22.61
CA LYS A 62 -18.10 -13.49 22.63
C LYS A 62 -18.73 -14.84 22.95
#